data_AF-A0A7R9L7F4-F1
#
_entry.id   AF-A0A7R9L7F4-F1
#
_cell.length_a   1.000
_cell.length_b   1.000
_cell.length_c   1.000
_cell.angle_alpha   90.00
_cell.angle_beta   90.00
_cell.angle_gamma   90.00
#
_symmetry.space_group_name_H-M   'P 1'
#
loop_
_entity.id
_entity.type
_entity.pdbx_description
1 polymer ?
#
loop_
_entity_poly.entity_id
_entity_poly.type
_entity_poly.pdbx_seq_one_letter_code
_entity_poly.pdbx_strand_id
1 'polypeptide(L)'
;MEFWFSIVKILAILAMIGFGSYLLATGTAGPQASISNLWALGGFFPFGVEGLVMAMAVIIFAFGGIELFGITAAEARDPDKTLPKAVNQIIYPVSVYNGTSYCSSRMLLGLAQQGNAPKFLKHINKRGILVVMSFTENMRIAG
;
A
#
# COMPACT_ATOMS: atom_id res chain seq x y z
N MET A 1 23.65 1.31 -7.38
CA MET A 1 22.73 0.23 -6.92
C MET A 1 21.26 0.67 -6.88
N GLU A 2 20.95 1.95 -6.64
CA GLU A 2 19.57 2.44 -6.41
C GLU A 2 18.66 2.48 -7.68
N PHE A 3 19.21 2.78 -8.85
CA PHE A 3 18.46 2.79 -10.11
C PHE A 3 17.90 1.40 -10.49
N TRP A 4 18.69 0.36 -10.24
CA TRP A 4 18.35 -1.02 -10.60
C TRP A 4 17.19 -1.58 -9.76
N PHE A 5 17.06 -1.18 -8.49
CA PHE A 5 15.89 -1.54 -7.69
C PHE A 5 14.63 -0.77 -8.08
N SER A 6 14.79 0.44 -8.63
CA SER A 6 13.67 1.24 -9.12
C SER A 6 13.04 0.63 -10.37
N ILE A 7 13.84 0.05 -11.28
CA ILE A 7 13.30 -0.61 -12.49
C ILE A 7 12.45 -1.84 -12.15
N VAL A 8 12.83 -2.60 -11.12
CA VAL A 8 12.05 -3.77 -10.65
C VAL A 8 10.67 -3.34 -10.17
N LYS A 9 10.57 -2.22 -9.44
CA LYS A 9 9.28 -1.67 -9.00
C LYS A 9 8.40 -1.24 -10.17
N ILE A 10 8.98 -0.57 -11.17
CA ILE A 10 8.24 -0.15 -12.38
C ILE A 10 7.73 -1.37 -13.14
N LEU A 11 8.58 -2.38 -13.35
CA LEU A 11 8.19 -3.63 -13.98
C LEU A 11 7.09 -4.36 -13.18
N ALA A 12 7.14 -4.33 -11.86
CA ALA A 12 6.10 -4.92 -11.02
C ALA A 12 4.74 -4.21 -11.20
N ILE A 13 4.72 -2.87 -11.27
CA ILE A 13 3.51 -2.09 -11.53
C ILE A 13 2.94 -2.42 -12.92
N LEU A 14 3.80 -2.43 -13.95
CA LEU A 14 3.39 -2.76 -15.32
C LEU A 14 2.88 -4.20 -15.43
N ALA A 15 3.56 -5.16 -14.79
CA ALA A 15 3.13 -6.55 -14.75
C ALA A 15 1.78 -6.70 -14.04
N MET A 16 1.56 -6.00 -12.92
CA MET A 16 0.29 -6.02 -12.20
C MET A 16 -0.86 -5.44 -13.04
N ILE A 17 -0.64 -4.31 -13.71
CA ILE A 17 -1.64 -3.69 -14.59
C ILE A 17 -1.96 -4.59 -15.79
N GLY A 18 -0.93 -5.16 -16.42
CA GLY A 18 -1.06 -6.06 -17.56
C GLY A 18 -1.78 -7.36 -17.17
N PHE A 19 -1.40 -7.97 -16.05
CA PHE A 19 -2.04 -9.16 -15.52
C PHE A 19 -3.51 -8.91 -15.14
N GLY A 20 -3.82 -7.78 -14.49
CA GLY A 20 -5.20 -7.38 -14.20
C GLY A 20 -6.04 -7.20 -15.47
N SER A 21 -5.47 -6.54 -16.49
CA SER A 21 -6.12 -6.38 -17.80
C SER A 21 -6.37 -7.72 -18.50
N TYR A 22 -5.39 -8.63 -18.46
CA TYR A 22 -5.51 -9.98 -19.02
C TYR A 22 -6.63 -10.79 -18.34
N LEU A 23 -6.71 -10.71 -17.00
CA LEU A 23 -7.76 -11.38 -16.23
C LEU A 23 -9.16 -10.84 -16.58
N LEU A 24 -9.29 -9.53 -16.80
CA LEU A 24 -10.55 -8.91 -17.23
C LEU A 24 -10.93 -9.31 -18.66
N ALA A 25 -9.96 -9.37 -19.59
CA ALA A 25 -10.21 -9.73 -20.99
C ALA A 25 -10.58 -11.22 -21.16
N THR A 26 -9.99 -12.10 -20.37
CA THR A 26 -10.24 -13.56 -20.45
C THR A 26 -11.40 -14.04 -19.59
N GLY A 27 -11.96 -13.19 -18.72
CA GLY A 27 -13.04 -13.57 -17.80
C GLY A 27 -12.62 -14.58 -16.72
N THR A 28 -11.32 -14.89 -16.62
CA THR A 28 -10.76 -15.85 -15.65
C THR A 28 -10.61 -15.26 -14.25
N ALA A 29 -10.87 -13.96 -14.10
CA ALA A 29 -10.86 -13.22 -12.84
C ALA A 29 -11.96 -13.64 -11.84
N GLY A 30 -12.95 -14.42 -12.29
CA GLY A 30 -14.09 -14.90 -11.51
C GLY A 30 -15.38 -14.10 -11.77
N PRO A 31 -16.54 -14.59 -11.29
CA PRO A 31 -17.86 -14.06 -11.67
C PRO A 31 -18.13 -12.60 -11.25
N GLN A 32 -17.40 -12.12 -10.25
CA GLN A 32 -17.55 -10.77 -9.69
C GLN A 32 -16.66 -9.74 -10.37
N ALA A 33 -15.63 -10.19 -11.10
CA ALA A 33 -14.64 -9.33 -11.71
C ALA A 33 -15.10 -8.95 -13.12
N SER A 34 -15.88 -7.88 -13.20
CA SER A 34 -16.40 -7.32 -14.44
C SER A 34 -16.19 -5.81 -14.49
N ILE A 35 -16.05 -5.28 -15.71
CA ILE A 35 -15.99 -3.84 -15.98
C ILE A 35 -17.25 -3.15 -15.46
N SER A 36 -18.40 -3.85 -15.45
CA SER A 36 -19.64 -3.34 -14.87
C SER A 36 -19.48 -2.95 -13.39
N ASN A 37 -18.53 -3.55 -12.67
CA ASN A 37 -18.28 -3.23 -11.27
C ASN A 37 -17.74 -1.80 -11.04
N LEU A 38 -17.24 -1.14 -12.09
CA LEU A 38 -16.79 0.25 -12.05
C LEU A 38 -17.94 1.23 -11.75
N TRP A 39 -19.19 0.85 -12.05
CA TRP A 39 -20.37 1.69 -11.80
C TRP A 39 -21.55 0.93 -11.18
N ALA A 40 -21.50 -0.41 -11.07
CA ALA A 40 -22.58 -1.19 -10.46
C ALA A 40 -22.68 -1.02 -8.93
N LEU A 41 -21.59 -0.62 -8.26
CA LEU A 41 -21.52 -0.42 -6.82
C LEU A 41 -21.92 1.02 -6.41
N GLY A 42 -23.08 1.49 -6.86
CA GLY A 42 -23.60 2.82 -6.53
C GLY A 42 -23.23 3.95 -7.50
N GLY A 43 -22.84 3.62 -8.74
CA GLY A 43 -22.50 4.60 -9.78
C GLY A 43 -21.10 5.18 -9.62
N PHE A 44 -20.82 6.27 -10.34
CA PHE A 44 -19.53 6.96 -10.29
C PHE A 44 -19.34 7.79 -9.00
N PHE A 45 -20.44 8.17 -8.33
CA PHE A 45 -20.46 8.93 -7.08
C PHE A 45 -21.29 8.23 -5.99
N PRO A 46 -20.88 7.05 -5.49
CA PRO A 46 -21.65 6.29 -4.50
C PRO A 46 -21.79 7.02 -3.15
N PHE A 47 -20.82 7.88 -2.81
CA PHE A 47 -20.78 8.67 -1.58
C PHE A 47 -20.96 10.19 -1.85
N GLY A 48 -21.42 10.57 -3.04
CA GLY A 48 -21.61 11.97 -3.43
C GLY A 48 -20.34 12.82 -3.37
N VAL A 49 -20.52 14.13 -3.18
CA VAL A 49 -19.43 15.11 -3.09
C VAL A 49 -18.58 14.91 -1.83
N GLU A 50 -19.18 14.45 -0.73
CA GLU A 50 -18.46 14.16 0.51
C GLU A 50 -17.40 13.08 0.29
N GLY A 51 -17.75 11.97 -0.37
CA GLY A 51 -16.79 10.93 -0.71
C GLY A 51 -15.70 11.39 -1.68
N LEU A 52 -16.04 12.32 -2.59
CA LEU A 52 -15.05 12.95 -3.46
C LEU A 52 -14.03 13.76 -2.63
N VAL A 53 -14.50 14.58 -1.69
CA VAL A 53 -13.63 15.38 -0.82
C VAL A 53 -12.75 14.48 0.04
N MET A 54 -13.30 13.39 0.59
CA MET A 54 -12.50 12.40 1.34
C MET A 54 -11.46 11.71 0.45
N ALA A 55 -11.83 11.31 -0.78
CA ALA A 55 -10.87 10.74 -1.73
C ALA A 55 -9.77 11.73 -2.09
N MET A 56 -10.10 13.01 -2.29
CA MET A 56 -9.12 14.07 -2.52
C MET A 56 -8.19 14.25 -1.32
N ALA A 57 -8.70 14.22 -0.09
CA ALA A 57 -7.88 14.29 1.12
C ALA A 57 -6.89 13.11 1.21
N VAL A 58 -7.35 11.90 0.88
CA VAL A 58 -6.48 10.71 0.80
C VAL A 58 -5.41 10.86 -0.28
N ILE A 59 -5.75 11.39 -1.46
CA ILE A 59 -4.81 11.62 -2.55
C ILE A 59 -3.77 12.68 -2.14
N ILE A 60 -4.20 13.81 -1.57
CA ILE A 60 -3.32 14.87 -1.07
C ILE A 60 -2.39 14.32 0.00
N PHE A 61 -2.86 13.47 0.89
CA PHE A 61 -2.00 12.82 1.89
C PHE A 61 -1.00 11.84 1.24
N ALA A 62 -1.45 11.02 0.29
CA ALA A 62 -0.61 10.04 -0.39
C ALA A 62 0.50 10.69 -1.24
N PHE A 63 0.23 11.86 -1.80
CA PHE A 63 1.16 12.61 -2.66
C PHE A 63 1.70 13.91 -2.01
N GLY A 64 1.38 14.20 -0.74
CA GLY A 64 1.75 15.47 -0.10
C GLY A 64 3.25 15.73 0.05
N GLY A 65 4.08 14.71 -0.18
CA GLY A 65 5.54 14.82 -0.18
C GLY A 65 6.18 15.12 -1.54
N ILE A 66 5.45 15.00 -2.66
CA ILE A 66 6.06 15.21 -4.00
C ILE A 66 6.35 16.67 -4.32
N GLU A 67 5.61 17.59 -3.71
CA GLU A 67 5.84 19.04 -3.84
C GLU A 67 7.21 19.46 -3.28
N LEU A 68 7.60 18.91 -2.13
CA LEU A 68 8.89 19.20 -1.50
C LEU A 68 10.05 18.74 -2.39
N PHE A 69 9.93 17.59 -3.07
CA PHE A 69 10.94 17.16 -4.04
C PHE A 69 11.02 18.10 -5.25
N GLY A 70 9.89 18.67 -5.68
CA GLY A 70 9.86 19.67 -6.76
C GLY A 70 10.59 20.95 -6.41
N ILE A 71 10.35 21.49 -5.20
CA ILE A 71 11.05 22.69 -4.70
C ILE A 71 12.53 22.39 -4.48
N THR A 72 12.85 21.25 -3.83
CA THR A 72 14.23 20.84 -3.59
C THR A 72 14.99 20.64 -4.90
N ALA A 73 14.35 20.08 -5.94
CA ALA A 73 14.95 19.97 -7.27
C ALA A 73 15.21 21.33 -7.91
N ALA A 74 14.30 22.29 -7.74
CA ALA A 74 14.43 23.64 -8.29
C ALA A 74 15.50 24.49 -7.58
N GLU A 75 15.71 24.27 -6.28
CA GLU A 75 16.68 25.01 -5.46
C GLU A 75 18.05 24.31 -5.33
N ALA A 76 18.15 23.04 -5.74
CA ALA A 76 19.39 22.28 -5.64
C ALA A 76 20.46 22.75 -6.63
N ARG A 77 21.67 23.01 -6.11
CA ARG A 77 22.86 23.32 -6.92
C ARG A 77 23.34 22.18 -7.82
N ASP A 78 23.10 20.93 -7.42
CA ASP A 78 23.46 19.70 -8.15
C ASP A 78 22.33 18.66 -7.99
N PRO A 79 21.22 18.80 -8.75
CA PRO A 79 20.02 17.98 -8.60
C PRO A 79 20.28 16.50 -8.92
N ASP A 80 21.21 16.21 -9.83
CA ASP A 80 21.53 14.84 -10.27
C ASP A 80 22.05 13.96 -9.13
N LYS A 81 22.66 14.56 -8.10
CA LYS A 81 23.16 13.85 -6.91
C LYS A 81 22.31 14.04 -5.68
N THR A 82 21.75 15.24 -5.49
CA THR A 82 20.99 15.59 -4.27
C THR A 82 19.60 14.96 -4.27
N LEU A 83 18.94 14.87 -5.43
CA LEU A 83 17.60 14.31 -5.54
C LEU A 83 17.55 12.81 -5.26
N PRO A 84 18.41 11.96 -5.88
CA PRO A 84 18.46 10.55 -5.54
C PRO A 84 18.78 10.33 -4.05
N LYS A 85 19.73 11.09 -3.50
CA LYS A 85 20.10 10.98 -2.09
C LYS A 85 18.92 11.27 -1.15
N ALA A 86 18.15 12.33 -1.42
CA ALA A 86 16.96 12.69 -0.63
C ALA A 86 15.86 11.61 -0.72
N VAL A 87 15.63 11.07 -1.92
CA VAL A 87 14.65 9.98 -2.12
C VAL A 87 15.03 8.75 -1.31
N ASN A 88 16.30 8.34 -1.29
CA ASN A 88 16.73 7.18 -0.51
C ASN A 88 16.64 7.40 1.01
N GLN A 89 16.79 8.63 1.48
CA GLN A 89 16.57 8.96 2.90
C GLN A 89 15.13 8.71 3.36
N ILE A 90 14.17 8.71 2.43
CA ILE A 90 12.77 8.41 2.73
C ILE A 90 12.45 6.93 2.51
N ILE A 91 13.00 6.33 1.44
CA ILE A 91 12.75 4.91 1.12
C ILE A 91 13.31 3.98 2.21
N TYR A 92 14.51 4.23 2.72
CA TYR A 92 15.13 3.35 3.72
C TYR A 92 14.31 3.22 5.01
N PRO A 93 13.95 4.32 5.70
CA PRO A 93 13.13 4.24 6.91
C PRO A 93 11.76 3.61 6.68
N VAL A 94 11.09 3.90 5.56
CA VAL A 94 9.79 3.31 5.23
C VAL A 94 9.92 1.80 4.97
N SER A 95 10.95 1.36 4.25
CA SER A 95 11.20 -0.07 4.02
C SER A 95 11.48 -0.80 5.32
N VAL A 96 12.29 -0.21 6.20
CA VAL A 96 12.57 -0.75 7.54
C VAL A 96 11.29 -0.79 8.38
N TYR A 97 10.48 0.27 8.39
CA TYR A 97 9.21 0.30 9.12
C TYR A 97 8.25 -0.82 8.70
N ASN A 98 8.07 -1.02 7.39
CA ASN A 98 7.23 -2.10 6.86
C ASN A 98 7.78 -3.49 7.25
N GLY A 99 9.11 -3.68 7.12
CA GLY A 99 9.78 -4.92 7.52
C GLY A 99 9.64 -5.22 9.01
N THR A 100 9.86 -4.22 9.88
CA THR A 100 9.71 -4.34 11.33
C THR A 100 8.26 -4.62 11.71
N SER A 101 7.29 -3.90 11.15
CA SER A 101 5.87 -4.14 11.39
C SER A 101 5.46 -5.59 11.04
N TYR A 102 5.94 -6.11 9.91
CA TYR A 102 5.69 -7.49 9.50
C TYR A 102 6.40 -8.53 10.38
N CYS A 103 7.69 -8.33 10.67
CA CYS A 103 8.48 -9.22 11.52
C CYS A 103 7.95 -9.29 12.96
N SER A 104 7.64 -8.14 13.58
CA SER A 104 7.04 -8.07 14.92
C SER A 104 5.73 -8.83 14.97
N SER A 105 4.88 -8.66 13.95
CA SER A 105 3.62 -9.37 13.83
C SER A 105 3.83 -10.90 13.76
N ARG A 106 4.71 -11.38 12.87
CA ARG A 106 4.99 -12.82 12.72
C ARG A 106 5.70 -13.43 13.92
N MET A 107 6.55 -12.66 14.62
CA MET A 107 7.23 -13.10 15.84
C MET A 107 6.24 -13.28 16.99
N LEU A 108 5.29 -12.34 17.17
CA LEU A 108 4.21 -12.48 18.14
C LEU A 108 3.33 -13.71 17.85
N LEU A 109 3.05 -14.01 16.58
CA LEU A 109 2.37 -15.25 16.19
C LEU A 109 3.17 -16.50 16.56
N GLY A 110 4.48 -16.51 16.30
CA GLY A 110 5.38 -17.62 16.65
C GLY A 110 5.39 -17.89 18.16
N LEU A 111 5.51 -16.84 18.98
CA LEU A 111 5.45 -16.96 20.44
C LEU A 111 4.08 -17.45 20.95
N ALA A 112 2.99 -17.04 20.28
CA ALA A 112 1.65 -17.51 20.60
C ALA A 112 1.45 -19.00 20.23
N GLN A 113 2.13 -19.49 19.19
CA GLN A 113 2.14 -20.91 18.83
C GLN A 113 2.91 -21.76 19.84
N GLN A 114 4.01 -21.23 20.38
CA GLN A 114 4.85 -21.87 21.39
C GLN A 114 4.25 -21.87 22.80
N GLY A 115 3.12 -21.16 23.02
CA GLY A 115 2.47 -21.08 24.33
C GLY A 115 3.08 -20.05 25.28
N ASN A 116 4.12 -19.33 24.86
CA ASN A 116 4.77 -18.27 25.65
C ASN A 116 4.09 -16.90 25.54
N ALA A 117 3.13 -16.73 24.62
CA ALA A 117 2.35 -15.51 24.46
C ALA A 117 0.83 -15.79 24.59
N PRO A 118 0.01 -14.79 25.00
CA PRO A 118 -1.39 -15.01 25.30
C PRO A 118 -2.19 -15.51 24.08
N LYS A 119 -3.08 -16.48 24.33
CA LYS A 119 -3.73 -17.33 23.31
C LYS A 119 -4.55 -16.58 22.26
N PHE A 120 -4.99 -15.35 22.53
CA PHE A 120 -5.72 -14.52 21.57
C PHE A 120 -4.87 -14.15 20.34
N LEU A 121 -3.53 -14.15 20.46
CA LEU A 121 -2.59 -13.89 19.36
C LEU A 121 -2.45 -15.05 18.36
N LYS A 122 -2.93 -16.25 18.73
CA LYS A 122 -2.92 -17.44 17.86
C LYS A 122 -4.12 -17.45 16.89
N HIS A 123 -5.12 -16.60 17.13
CA HIS A 123 -6.28 -16.51 16.27
C HIS A 123 -5.88 -15.81 14.96
N ILE A 124 -5.81 -16.60 13.89
CA ILE A 124 -5.54 -16.13 12.53
C ILE A 124 -6.82 -16.21 11.72
N ASN A 125 -7.11 -15.19 10.91
CA ASN A 125 -8.24 -15.22 9.98
C ASN A 125 -7.91 -16.16 8.80
N LYS A 126 -8.90 -16.59 7.99
CA LYS A 126 -8.75 -17.47 6.81
C LYS A 126 -7.71 -16.99 5.77
N ARG A 127 -7.30 -15.72 5.84
CA ARG A 127 -6.28 -15.09 4.99
C ARG A 127 -4.87 -15.09 5.62
N GLY A 128 -4.68 -15.72 6.79
CA GLY A 128 -3.39 -15.80 7.48
C GLY A 128 -2.97 -14.53 8.23
N ILE A 129 -3.86 -13.56 8.39
CA ILE A 129 -3.62 -12.28 9.08
C ILE A 129 -3.94 -12.45 10.57
N LEU A 130 -3.10 -11.84 11.42
CA LEU A 130 -3.30 -11.81 12.86
C LEU A 130 -4.49 -10.92 13.22
N VAL A 131 -5.32 -11.38 14.16
CA VAL A 131 -6.47 -10.60 14.66
C VAL A 131 -6.04 -9.24 15.24
N VAL A 132 -4.83 -9.12 15.79
CA VAL A 132 -4.26 -7.82 16.23
C VAL A 132 -4.03 -6.85 15.07
N MET A 133 -3.56 -7.34 13.92
CA MET A 133 -3.44 -6.52 12.70
C MET A 133 -4.80 -6.16 12.13
N SER A 134 -5.76 -7.08 12.15
CA SER A 134 -7.14 -6.79 11.72
C SER A 134 -7.84 -5.73 12.58
N PHE A 135 -7.45 -5.58 13.85
CA PHE A 135 -7.96 -4.49 14.70
C PHE A 135 -7.44 -3.12 14.25
N THR A 136 -6.18 -3.03 13.83
CA THR A 136 -5.62 -1.82 13.20
C THR A 136 -6.25 -1.55 11.83
N GLU A 137 -6.52 -2.60 11.07
CA GLU A 137 -7.19 -2.50 9.77
C GLU A 137 -8.63 -1.99 9.93
N ASN A 138 -9.40 -2.49 10.90
CA ASN A 138 -10.75 -2.00 11.22
C ASN A 138 -10.75 -0.56 11.76
N MET A 139 -9.75 -0.16 12.55
CA MET A 139 -9.62 1.23 13.00
C MET A 139 -9.27 2.22 11.87
N ARG A 140 -8.58 1.76 10.82
CA ARG A 140 -8.33 2.59 9.62
C ARG A 140 -9.57 2.74 8.73
N ILE A 141 -10.53 1.81 8.82
CA ILE A 141 -11.78 1.85 8.05
C ILE A 141 -12.89 2.56 8.85
N ALA A 142 -12.69 2.75 10.17
CA ALA A 142 -13.65 3.33 11.10
C ALA A 142 -13.35 4.79 11.51
N GLY A 143 -12.41 5.47 10.83
CA GLY A 143 -12.10 6.89 10.99
C GLY A 143 -11.96 7.55 9.63
#